data_AF-A0A2H6NET7-F1
#
_entry.id   AF-A0A2H6NET7-F1
#
_cell.length_a   1.000
_cell.length_b   1.000
_cell.length_c   1.000
_cell.angle_alpha   90.00
_cell.angle_beta   90.00
_cell.angle_gamma   90.00
#
_symmetry.space_group_name_H-M   'P 1'
#
loop_
_entity.id
_entity.type
_entity.pdbx_description
1 polymer ?
#
loop_
_entity_poly.entity_id
_entity_poly.type
_entity_poly.pdbx_seq_one_letter_code
_entity_poly.pdbx_strand_id
1 'polypeptide(L)'
;PYKCVDCGKRFNVESALSSHKRMHTGEKPYKCMECGKSFSVKTSLTSHKRIHTGEKPYKCMECGKSYKNSSYLILHKRVHTGEKPYKCMECGKSFSVKSSLTSHKRIHTGEKPYKCLECGKGFKQSCDLGTHKRVHTGEKPYTCMECGKSYKKSSYLILHKR
;
A
#
# COMPACT_ATOMS: atom_id res chain seq x y z
N PRO A 1 9.41 -5.23 -29.73
CA PRO A 1 10.01 -4.37 -30.80
C PRO A 1 10.12 -2.89 -30.38
N TYR A 2 9.14 -2.39 -29.65
CA TYR A 2 9.00 -0.97 -29.30
C TYR A 2 9.86 -0.61 -28.09
N LYS A 3 10.81 0.32 -28.24
CA LYS A 3 11.70 0.79 -27.17
C LYS A 3 11.33 2.21 -26.76
N CYS A 4 11.21 2.45 -25.46
CA CYS A 4 11.09 3.79 -24.90
C CYS A 4 12.46 4.49 -24.98
N VAL A 5 12.49 5.68 -25.57
CA VAL A 5 13.71 6.49 -25.70
C VAL A 5 14.15 7.07 -24.36
N ASP A 6 13.21 7.42 -23.48
CA ASP A 6 13.52 8.10 -22.22
C ASP A 6 14.12 7.18 -21.15
N CYS A 7 13.78 5.89 -21.16
CA CYS A 7 14.22 4.94 -20.13
C CYS A 7 14.68 3.57 -20.66
N GLY A 8 14.75 3.40 -21.98
CA GLY A 8 15.24 2.17 -22.61
C GLY A 8 14.33 0.94 -22.51
N LYS A 9 13.20 1.01 -21.79
CA LYS A 9 12.28 -0.14 -21.61
C LYS A 9 11.71 -0.61 -22.94
N ARG A 10 11.58 -1.93 -23.10
CA ARG A 10 11.07 -2.59 -24.30
C ARG A 10 9.67 -3.14 -24.07
N PHE A 11 8.83 -3.01 -25.09
CA PHE A 11 7.44 -3.46 -25.10
C PHE A 11 7.21 -4.36 -26.32
N ASN A 12 6.28 -5.30 -26.15
CA ASN A 12 5.86 -6.22 -27.20
C ASN A 12 4.84 -5.59 -28.15
N VAL A 13 4.03 -4.64 -27.67
CA VAL A 13 3.02 -3.92 -28.46
C VAL A 13 3.15 -2.40 -28.31
N GLU A 14 2.77 -1.67 -29.36
CA GLU A 14 2.89 -0.21 -29.42
C GLU A 14 1.98 0.50 -28.42
N SER A 15 0.74 0.03 -28.24
CA SER A 15 -0.21 0.58 -27.27
C SER A 15 0.32 0.57 -25.83
N ALA A 16 1.13 -0.44 -25.49
CA ALA A 16 1.81 -0.53 -24.20
C ALA A 16 2.95 0.49 -24.09
N LEU A 17 3.72 0.71 -25.17
CA LEU A 17 4.73 1.78 -25.19
C LEU A 17 4.07 3.16 -25.07
N SER A 18 2.99 3.42 -25.82
CA SER A 18 2.25 4.68 -25.76
C SER A 18 1.71 4.96 -24.35
N SER A 19 1.05 3.96 -23.75
CA SER A 19 0.59 4.04 -22.36
C SER A 19 1.74 4.25 -21.37
N HIS A 20 2.91 3.65 -21.63
CA HIS A 20 4.10 3.83 -20.81
C HIS A 20 4.68 5.25 -20.91
N LYS A 21 4.73 5.85 -22.11
CA LYS A 21 5.22 7.22 -22.31
C LYS A 21 4.47 8.24 -21.46
N ARG A 22 3.18 8.00 -21.20
CA ARG A 22 2.36 8.82 -20.28
C ARG A 22 2.89 8.87 -18.85
N MET A 23 3.73 7.92 -18.43
CA MET A 23 4.40 7.96 -17.12
C MET A 23 5.48 9.04 -17.07
N HIS A 24 6.12 9.36 -18.19
CA HIS A 24 7.15 10.40 -18.27
C HIS A 24 6.53 11.79 -18.40
N THR A 25 5.46 11.91 -19.19
CA THR A 25 4.76 13.19 -19.39
C THR A 25 3.80 13.53 -18.24
N GLY A 26 3.43 12.55 -17.40
CA GLY A 26 2.42 12.70 -16.36
C GLY A 26 0.99 12.74 -16.90
N GLU A 27 0.77 12.53 -18.20
CA GLU A 27 -0.54 12.55 -18.84
C GLU A 27 -1.46 11.47 -18.25
N LYS A 28 -2.66 11.88 -17.82
CA LYS A 28 -3.66 11.00 -17.22
C LYS A 28 -5.04 11.24 -17.86
N PRO A 29 -5.29 10.71 -19.06
CA PRO A 29 -6.52 11.01 -19.82
C PRO A 29 -7.79 10.45 -19.17
N TYR A 30 -7.66 9.40 -18.36
CA TYR A 30 -8.82 8.67 -17.84
C TYR A 30 -9.21 9.21 -16.48
N LYS A 31 -10.14 10.17 -16.45
CA LYS A 31 -10.64 10.78 -15.21
C LYS A 31 -11.81 9.98 -14.61
N CYS A 32 -11.77 9.78 -13.30
CA CYS A 32 -12.90 9.33 -12.51
C CYS A 32 -13.82 10.53 -12.23
N MET A 33 -15.08 10.46 -12.66
CA MET A 33 -16.04 11.55 -12.46
C MET A 33 -16.53 11.66 -11.01
N GLU A 34 -16.48 10.57 -10.25
CA GLU A 34 -16.98 10.53 -8.88
C GLU A 34 -16.02 11.16 -7.86
N CYS A 35 -14.70 11.06 -8.08
CA CYS A 35 -13.70 11.63 -7.16
C CYS A 35 -12.62 12.48 -7.83
N GLY A 36 -12.76 12.75 -9.13
CA GLY A 36 -11.83 13.58 -9.90
C GLY A 36 -10.45 12.96 -10.17
N LYS A 37 -10.14 11.78 -9.64
CA LYS A 37 -8.83 11.13 -9.82
C LYS A 37 -8.62 10.68 -11.26
N SER A 38 -7.46 11.00 -11.83
CA SER A 38 -7.10 10.62 -13.20
C SER A 38 -6.06 9.50 -13.26
N PHE A 39 -6.12 8.69 -14.32
CA PHE A 39 -5.27 7.53 -14.58
C PHE A 39 -4.66 7.62 -15.99
N SER A 40 -3.46 7.07 -16.17
CA SER A 40 -2.78 7.01 -17.47
C SER A 40 -3.28 5.88 -18.37
N VAL A 41 -3.95 4.87 -17.78
CA VAL A 41 -4.48 3.68 -18.47
C VAL A 41 -5.94 3.42 -18.09
N LYS A 42 -6.77 3.06 -19.08
CA LYS A 42 -8.22 2.84 -18.92
C LYS A 42 -8.54 1.72 -17.92
N THR A 43 -7.78 0.62 -17.95
CA THR A 43 -7.97 -0.50 -17.02
C THR A 43 -7.75 -0.10 -15.57
N SER A 44 -6.82 0.82 -15.30
CA SER A 44 -6.63 1.37 -13.95
C SER A 44 -7.83 2.18 -13.47
N LEU A 45 -8.46 2.98 -14.36
CA LEU A 45 -9.71 3.68 -14.03
C LEU A 45 -10.84 2.68 -13.75
N THR A 46 -10.99 1.64 -14.59
CA THR A 46 -12.03 0.61 -14.38
C THR A 46 -11.86 -0.10 -13.03
N SER A 47 -10.65 -0.55 -12.70
CA SER A 47 -10.37 -1.14 -11.38
C SER A 47 -10.57 -0.15 -10.24
N HIS A 48 -10.27 1.13 -10.45
CA HIS A 48 -10.48 2.18 -9.46
C HIS A 48 -11.97 2.41 -9.16
N LYS A 49 -12.85 2.39 -10.18
CA LYS A 49 -14.30 2.58 -9.99
C LYS A 49 -14.91 1.58 -9.01
N ARG A 50 -14.33 0.37 -8.89
CA ARG A 50 -14.71 -0.64 -7.87
C ARG A 50 -14.56 -0.15 -6.43
N ILE A 51 -13.83 0.95 -6.19
CA ILE A 51 -13.75 1.57 -4.88
C ILE A 51 -15.06 2.23 -4.50
N HIS A 52 -15.74 2.85 -5.45
CA HIS A 52 -17.00 3.53 -5.22
C HIS A 52 -18.18 2.59 -5.18
N THR A 53 -18.21 1.61 -6.09
CA THR A 53 -19.29 0.60 -6.13
C THR A 53 -19.16 -0.46 -5.04
N GLY A 54 -17.99 -0.61 -4.42
CA GLY A 54 -17.71 -1.68 -3.47
C GLY A 54 -17.53 -3.06 -4.10
N GLU A 55 -17.64 -3.17 -5.43
CA GLU A 55 -17.54 -4.43 -6.18
C GLU A 55 -16.21 -5.15 -5.91
N LYS A 56 -16.29 -6.45 -5.58
CA LYS A 56 -15.13 -7.30 -5.29
C LYS A 56 -15.24 -8.61 -6.07
N PRO A 57 -14.94 -8.62 -7.38
CA PRO A 57 -15.21 -9.79 -8.24
C PRO A 57 -14.38 -11.03 -7.90
N TYR A 58 -13.24 -10.85 -7.24
CA TYR A 58 -12.26 -11.92 -7.03
C TYR A 58 -12.42 -12.53 -5.64
N LYS A 59 -13.20 -13.61 -5.56
CA LYS A 59 -13.46 -14.34 -4.31
C LYS A 59 -12.40 -15.40 -4.03
N CYS A 60 -11.94 -15.46 -2.79
CA CYS A 60 -11.18 -16.58 -2.25
C CYS A 60 -12.16 -17.68 -1.87
N MET A 61 -12.01 -18.86 -2.47
CA MET A 61 -12.91 -19.99 -2.20
C MET A 61 -12.62 -20.66 -0.84
N GLU A 62 -11.40 -20.53 -0.32
CA GLU A 62 -11.00 -21.14 0.97
C GLU A 62 -11.58 -20.41 2.19
N CYS A 63 -11.72 -19.08 2.13
CA CYS A 63 -12.23 -18.29 3.26
C CYS A 63 -13.36 -17.30 2.92
N GLY A 64 -13.86 -17.32 1.68
CA GLY A 64 -14.94 -16.46 1.21
C GLY A 64 -14.58 -14.98 1.00
N LYS A 65 -13.38 -14.53 1.41
CA LYS A 65 -12.95 -13.13 1.28
C LYS A 65 -12.84 -12.72 -0.18
N SER A 66 -13.39 -11.55 -0.51
CA SER A 66 -13.43 -11.03 -1.87
C SER A 66 -12.57 -9.78 -2.06
N TYR A 67 -11.97 -9.64 -3.24
CA TYR A 67 -11.00 -8.60 -3.59
C TYR A 67 -11.40 -7.84 -4.85
N LYS A 68 -10.96 -6.58 -4.95
CA LYS A 68 -11.23 -5.70 -6.11
C LYS A 68 -10.41 -6.08 -7.34
N ASN A 69 -9.22 -6.66 -7.14
CA ASN A 69 -8.27 -7.02 -8.19
C ASN A 69 -7.77 -8.46 -7.99
N SER A 70 -7.51 -9.18 -9.09
CA SER A 70 -7.00 -10.56 -9.07
C SER A 70 -5.64 -10.67 -8.38
N SER A 71 -4.74 -9.70 -8.58
CA SER A 71 -3.43 -9.67 -7.93
C SER A 71 -3.52 -9.64 -6.41
N TYR A 72 -4.55 -8.99 -5.84
CA TYR A 72 -4.77 -9.00 -4.39
C TYR A 72 -5.28 -10.35 -3.90
N LEU A 73 -6.12 -11.03 -4.67
CA LEU A 73 -6.54 -12.39 -4.36
C LEU A 73 -5.34 -13.36 -4.38
N ILE A 74 -4.47 -13.27 -5.40
CA ILE A 74 -3.25 -14.10 -5.49
C ILE A 74 -2.35 -13.85 -4.28
N LEU A 75 -2.12 -12.59 -3.93
CA LEU A 75 -1.32 -12.25 -2.75
C LEU A 75 -1.95 -12.78 -1.46
N HIS A 76 -3.27 -12.70 -1.35
CA HIS A 76 -4.00 -13.21 -0.21
C HIS A 76 -3.91 -14.72 -0.06
N LYS A 77 -3.94 -15.48 -1.17
CA LYS A 77 -3.80 -16.95 -1.14
C LYS A 77 -2.52 -17.40 -0.43
N ARG A 78 -1.45 -16.58 -0.45
CA ARG A 78 -0.22 -16.84 0.30
C ARG A 78 -0.40 -16.92 1.82
N VAL A 79 -1.49 -16.36 2.34
CA VAL A 79 -1.84 -16.48 3.77
C VAL A 79 -2.26 -17.90 4.09
N HIS A 80 -2.92 -18.59 3.16
CA HIS A 80 -3.36 -19.98 3.34
C HIS A 80 -2.23 -20.97 3.09
N THR A 81 -1.43 -20.74 2.04
CA THR A 81 -0.30 -21.63 1.69
C THR A 81 0.94 -21.40 2.56
N GLY A 82 1.03 -20.26 3.25
CA GLY A 82 2.23 -19.85 3.98
C GLY A 82 3.39 -19.42 3.08
N GLU A 83 3.19 -19.30 1.77
CA GLU A 83 4.24 -18.95 0.79
C GLU A 83 4.87 -17.58 1.13
N LYS A 84 6.19 -17.58 1.33
CA LYS A 84 6.98 -16.37 1.63
C LYS A 84 8.20 -16.27 0.70
N PRO A 85 8.01 -15.86 -0.58
CA PRO A 85 9.08 -15.91 -1.59
C PRO A 85 10.24 -14.96 -1.32
N TYR A 86 10.03 -13.93 -0.49
CA TYR A 86 10.98 -12.85 -0.32
C TYR A 86 11.78 -13.05 0.96
N LYS A 87 12.95 -13.68 0.86
CA LYS A 87 13.85 -13.94 1.99
C LYS A 87 14.82 -12.78 2.23
N CYS A 88 14.98 -12.40 3.49
CA CYS A 88 16.06 -11.53 3.93
C CYS A 88 17.34 -12.37 4.09
N MET A 89 18.40 -12.01 3.38
CA MET A 89 19.66 -12.75 3.44
C MET A 89 20.47 -12.45 4.71
N GLU A 90 20.25 -11.30 5.35
CA GLU A 90 20.97 -10.88 6.56
C GLU A 90 20.47 -11.61 7.83
N CYS A 91 19.19 -11.96 7.91
CA CYS A 91 18.62 -12.63 9.10
C CYS A 91 17.76 -13.86 8.79
N GLY A 92 17.72 -14.31 7.54
CA GLY A 92 16.93 -15.47 7.10
C GLY A 92 15.42 -15.28 7.07
N LYS A 93 14.87 -14.17 7.57
CA LYS A 93 13.43 -13.94 7.70
C LYS A 93 12.75 -13.79 6.33
N SER A 94 11.66 -14.51 6.10
CA SER A 94 10.93 -14.48 4.83
C SER A 94 9.60 -13.72 4.91
N PHE A 95 9.20 -13.13 3.77
CA PHE A 95 8.00 -12.30 3.62
C PHE A 95 7.18 -12.74 2.40
N SER A 96 5.86 -12.58 2.48
CA SER A 96 4.93 -12.87 1.37
C SER A 96 4.86 -11.74 0.33
N VAL A 97 5.35 -10.54 0.68
CA VAL A 97 5.34 -9.35 -0.19
C VAL A 97 6.73 -8.69 -0.22
N LYS A 98 7.17 -8.28 -1.41
CA LYS A 98 8.47 -7.63 -1.61
C LYS A 98 8.63 -6.33 -0.82
N SER A 99 7.59 -5.49 -0.78
CA SER A 99 7.60 -4.22 -0.05
C SER A 99 7.80 -4.42 1.46
N SER A 100 7.28 -5.51 2.02
CA SER A 100 7.51 -5.88 3.42
C SER A 100 8.97 -6.25 3.66
N LEU A 101 9.61 -7.01 2.75
CA LEU A 101 11.04 -7.28 2.82
C LEU A 101 11.87 -5.98 2.72
N THR A 102 11.54 -5.09 1.76
CA THR A 102 12.24 -3.81 1.60
C THR A 102 12.15 -2.96 2.87
N SER A 103 10.96 -2.87 3.47
CA SER A 103 10.75 -2.13 4.71
C SER A 103 11.47 -2.79 5.89
N HIS A 104 11.52 -4.13 5.91
CA HIS A 104 12.25 -4.89 6.92
C HIS A 104 13.77 -4.66 6.87
N LYS A 105 14.36 -4.57 5.66
CA LYS A 105 15.81 -4.33 5.51
C LYS A 105 16.28 -3.04 6.20
N ARG A 106 15.40 -2.05 6.36
CA ARG A 106 15.69 -0.82 7.13
C ARG A 106 16.00 -1.08 8.60
N ILE A 107 15.67 -2.27 9.12
CA ILE A 107 16.04 -2.65 10.47
C ILE A 107 17.55 -2.85 10.60
N HIS A 108 18.16 -3.45 9.58
CA HIS A 108 19.58 -3.76 9.54
C HIS A 108 20.42 -2.56 9.15
N THR A 109 19.96 -1.76 8.18
CA THR A 109 20.67 -0.54 7.76
C THR A 109 20.50 0.63 8.74
N GLY A 110 19.53 0.56 9.65
CA GLY A 110 19.17 1.67 10.53
C GLY A 110 18.50 2.86 9.82
N GLU A 111 18.25 2.77 8.51
CA GLU A 111 17.68 3.86 7.70
C GLU A 111 16.32 4.32 8.24
N LYS A 112 16.16 5.63 8.42
CA LYS A 112 14.92 6.27 8.89
C LYS A 112 14.48 7.35 7.90
N PRO A 113 13.87 6.96 6.76
CA PRO A 113 13.55 7.91 5.68
C PRO A 113 12.47 8.93 6.08
N TYR A 114 11.62 8.58 7.04
CA TYR A 114 10.47 9.40 7.41
C TYR A 114 10.81 10.20 8.65
N LYS A 115 11.09 11.49 8.49
CA LYS A 115 11.43 12.39 9.59
C LYS A 115 10.22 13.23 10.01
N CYS A 116 10.03 13.40 11.31
CA CYS A 116 9.12 14.39 11.86
C CYS A 116 9.75 15.77 11.72
N LEU A 117 9.05 16.70 11.08
CA LEU A 117 9.56 18.06 10.89
C LEU A 117 9.50 18.90 12.18
N GLU A 118 8.59 18.55 13.10
CA GLU A 118 8.39 19.29 14.35
C GLU A 118 9.44 18.96 15.42
N CYS A 119 9.97 17.73 15.44
CA CYS A 119 10.96 17.30 16.45
C CYS A 119 12.19 16.57 15.90
N GLY A 120 12.35 16.50 14.57
CA GLY A 120 13.49 15.84 13.90
C GLY A 120 13.52 14.31 14.01
N LYS A 121 12.61 13.68 14.78
CA LYS A 121 12.63 12.24 15.03
C LYS A 121 12.39 11.44 13.75
N GLY A 122 13.29 10.51 13.45
CA GLY A 122 13.22 9.62 12.28
C GLY A 122 12.52 8.28 12.54
N PHE A 123 11.80 7.79 11.53
CA PHE A 123 11.05 6.53 11.54
C PHE A 123 11.37 5.66 10.32
N LYS A 124 11.31 4.34 10.50
CA LYS A 124 11.55 3.33 9.44
C LYS A 124 10.35 3.20 8.49
N GLN A 125 9.13 3.49 8.95
CA GLN A 125 7.89 3.42 8.17
C GLN A 125 7.08 4.72 8.27
N SER A 126 6.31 5.03 7.23
CA SER A 126 5.48 6.24 7.17
C SER A 126 4.29 6.21 8.12
N CYS A 127 3.71 5.03 8.36
CA CYS A 127 2.61 4.85 9.31
C CYS A 127 3.05 5.13 10.76
N ASP A 128 4.30 4.79 11.11
CA ASP A 128 4.87 5.11 12.40
C ASP A 128 5.00 6.62 12.59
N LEU A 129 5.49 7.34 11.56
CA LEU A 129 5.53 8.80 11.56
C LEU A 129 4.13 9.40 11.69
N GLY A 130 3.15 8.92 10.90
CA GLY A 130 1.77 9.41 10.96
C GLY A 130 1.13 9.22 12.34
N THR A 131 1.40 8.09 12.99
CA THR A 131 0.95 7.84 14.36
C THR A 131 1.70 8.70 15.38
N HIS A 132 2.99 8.94 15.16
CA HIS A 132 3.81 9.81 16.01
C HIS A 132 3.36 11.27 15.96
N LYS A 133 2.91 11.78 14.81
CA LYS A 133 2.40 13.16 14.71
C LYS A 133 1.26 13.47 15.71
N ARG A 134 0.47 12.46 16.10
CA ARG A 134 -0.55 12.58 17.16
C ARG A 134 0.01 12.90 18.55
N VAL A 135 1.32 12.75 18.75
CA VAL A 135 1.98 13.20 19.96
C VAL A 135 1.94 14.71 20.07
N HIS A 136 2.16 15.41 18.96
CA HIS A 136 2.19 16.87 18.90
C HIS A 136 0.79 17.49 18.84
N THR A 137 -0.12 16.89 18.08
CA THR A 137 -1.51 17.39 17.98
C THR A 137 -2.37 17.03 19.20
N GLY A 138 -1.93 16.09 20.03
CA GLY A 138 -2.73 15.58 21.15
C GLY A 138 -3.90 14.67 20.74
N GLU A 139 -4.14 14.46 19.44
CA GLU A 139 -5.26 13.67 18.93
C GLU A 139 -5.30 12.25 19.51
N LYS A 140 -6.49 11.85 19.98
CA LYS A 140 -6.78 10.52 20.51
C LYS A 140 -8.03 9.95 19.83
N PRO A 141 -7.91 9.44 18.59
CA PRO A 141 -9.08 9.07 17.79
C PRO A 141 -9.83 7.83 18.28
N TYR A 142 -9.25 7.06 19.21
CA TYR A 142 -9.81 5.79 19.64
C TYR A 142 -10.37 5.92 21.05
N THR A 143 -11.69 6.07 21.14
CA THR A 143 -12.40 6.24 22.42
C THR A 143 -13.02 4.92 22.87
N CYS A 144 -12.88 4.61 24.16
CA CYS A 144 -13.61 3.54 24.81
C CYS A 144 -15.04 3.99 25.09
N MET A 145 -16.03 3.29 24.53
CA MET A 145 -17.44 3.65 24.71
C MET A 145 -17.95 3.39 26.13
N GLU A 146 -17.31 2.48 26.88
CA GLU A 146 -17.74 2.11 28.23
C GLU A 146 -17.27 3.13 29.29
N CYS A 147 -16.08 3.70 29.14
CA CYS A 147 -15.48 4.59 30.14
C CYS A 147 -15.08 5.97 29.61
N GLY A 148 -15.31 6.27 28.33
CA GLY A 148 -14.99 7.54 27.69
C GLY A 148 -13.49 7.82 27.45
N LYS A 149 -12.58 6.93 27.89
CA LYS A 149 -11.13 7.15 27.74
C LYS A 149 -10.69 7.05 26.28
N SER A 150 -9.91 8.04 25.82
CA SER A 150 -9.40 8.10 24.46
C SER A 150 -7.90 7.79 24.37
N TYR A 151 -7.49 7.13 23.28
CA TYR A 151 -6.13 6.65 23.05
C TYR A 151 -5.60 7.08 21.68
N LYS A 152 -4.28 7.23 21.57
CA LYS A 152 -3.58 7.62 20.32
C LYS A 152 -3.46 6.49 19.30
N LYS A 153 -3.54 5.22 19.76
CA LYS A 153 -3.45 3.99 18.95
C LYS A 153 -4.59 3.03 19.30
N SER A 154 -5.12 2.32 18.31
CA SER A 154 -6.15 1.30 18.51
C SER A 154 -5.65 0.14 19.37
N SER A 155 -4.37 -0.23 19.27
CA SER A 155 -3.76 -1.27 20.09
C SER A 155 -3.83 -0.95 21.58
N TYR A 156 -3.72 0.32 21.97
CA TYR A 156 -3.84 0.75 23.36
C TYR A 156 -5.29 0.67 23.84
N LEU A 157 -6.27 1.00 22.97
CA LEU A 157 -7.68 0.78 23.29
C LEU A 157 -8.01 -0.71 23.44
N ILE A 158 -7.50 -1.56 22.55
CA ILE A 158 -7.70 -3.02 22.64
C ILE A 158 -7.10 -3.57 23.94
N LEU A 159 -5.90 -3.12 24.32
CA LEU A 159 -5.28 -3.52 25.59
C LEU A 159 -6.08 -3.03 26.80
N HIS A 160 -6.66 -1.83 26.73
CA HIS A 160 -7.51 -1.31 27.80
C HIS A 160 -8.81 -2.10 27.99
N LYS A 161 -9.35 -2.67 26.91
CA LYS A 161 -10.58 -3.47 26.92
C LYS A 161 -10.39 -4.95 27.30
N ARG A 162 -9.13 -5.39 27.47
CA ARG A 162 -8.81 -6.72 27.99
C ARG A 162 -8.74 -6.66 29.50
#